data_AF-X1RUK6-F1
#
_entry.id   AF-X1RUK6-F1
#
_cell.length_a   1.000
_cell.length_b   1.000
_cell.length_c   1.000
_cell.angle_alpha   90.00
_cell.angle_beta   90.00
_cell.angle_gamma   90.00
#
_symmetry.space_group_name_H-M   'P 1'
#
loop_
_entity.id
_entity.type
_entity.pdbx_description
1 polymer ?
#
loop_
_entity_poly.entity_id
_entity_poly.type
_entity_poly.pdbx_seq_one_letter_code
_entity_poly.pdbx_strand_id
1 'polypeptide(L)'
;MKFYCPRCKNYVRKEDKYCQKCGAKLIWKKQEKHDKLKTIEALPVKTVIIRGVPILPFVLGIISMLLFALFIGPVITEETKQLWQGEPVIFASGGWFLSILFFGLSIAPVTYGLSDLRNIRSGMYESKVKWTSIAGIVMGAVGLFGFGFLLIYPYLPR
;
A
#
# COMPACT_ATOMS: atom_id res chain seq x y z
N MET A 1 -45.67 4.61 8.61
CA MET A 1 -44.89 3.68 9.46
C MET A 1 -45.66 3.42 10.73
N LYS A 2 -45.78 2.16 11.16
CA LYS A 2 -46.44 1.78 12.43
C LYS A 2 -45.37 1.54 13.49
N PHE A 3 -45.59 2.03 14.71
CA PHE A 3 -44.68 1.83 15.84
C PHE A 3 -45.31 0.92 16.89
N TYR A 4 -44.49 0.07 17.50
CA TYR A 4 -44.92 -0.92 18.48
C TYR A 4 -44.14 -0.73 19.78
N CYS A 5 -44.83 -0.91 20.92
CA CYS A 5 -44.18 -0.86 22.22
C CYS A 5 -43.20 -2.04 22.36
N PRO A 6 -41.92 -1.82 22.74
CA PRO A 6 -40.95 -2.90 22.88
C PRO A 6 -41.29 -3.88 24.01
N ARG A 7 -42.10 -3.46 24.99
CA ARG A 7 -42.46 -4.29 26.15
C ARG A 7 -43.72 -5.14 25.94
N CYS A 8 -44.78 -4.57 25.39
CA CYS A 8 -46.09 -5.26 25.27
C CYS A 8 -46.56 -5.50 23.82
N LYS A 9 -45.77 -5.08 22.82
CA LYS A 9 -46.08 -5.19 21.38
C LYS A 9 -47.40 -4.54 20.92
N ASN A 10 -48.05 -3.73 21.76
CA ASN A 10 -49.21 -2.96 21.36
C ASN A 10 -48.82 -1.81 20.43
N TYR A 11 -49.76 -1.40 19.57
CA TYR A 11 -49.61 -0.23 18.71
C TYR A 11 -49.47 1.05 19.55
N VAL A 12 -48.57 1.94 19.12
CA VAL A 12 -48.33 3.23 19.79
C VAL A 12 -48.26 4.36 18.77
N ARG A 13 -48.75 5.55 19.13
CA ARG A 13 -48.64 6.75 18.28
C ARG A 13 -47.22 7.32 18.38
N LYS A 14 -46.78 7.97 17.30
CA LYS A 14 -45.41 8.50 17.17
C LYS A 14 -45.09 9.60 18.20
N GLU A 15 -46.10 10.29 18.70
CA GLU A 15 -45.98 11.40 19.66
C GLU A 15 -46.03 10.95 21.12
N ASP A 16 -46.41 9.70 21.40
CA ASP A 16 -46.56 9.22 22.76
C ASP A 16 -45.19 9.05 23.43
N LYS A 17 -45.01 9.62 24.62
CA LYS A 17 -43.80 9.42 25.45
C LYS A 17 -43.83 8.10 26.22
N TYR A 18 -45.03 7.53 26.41
CA TYR A 18 -45.28 6.33 27.19
C TYR A 18 -46.32 5.44 26.51
N CYS A 19 -46.20 4.13 26.66
CA CYS A 19 -47.22 3.21 26.15
C CYS A 19 -48.49 3.28 27.00
N GLN A 20 -49.63 3.59 26.38
CA GLN A 20 -50.93 3.68 27.08
C GLN A 20 -51.40 2.36 27.71
N LYS A 21 -50.91 1.19 27.23
CA LYS A 21 -51.31 -0.11 27.76
C LYS A 21 -50.49 -0.58 28.95
N CYS A 22 -49.17 -0.38 28.93
CA CYS A 22 -48.25 -0.96 29.92
C CYS A 22 -47.41 0.06 30.69
N GLY A 23 -47.57 1.36 30.42
CA GLY A 23 -46.84 2.44 31.09
C GLY A 23 -45.35 2.52 30.77
N ALA A 24 -44.82 1.67 29.88
CA ALA A 24 -43.41 1.70 29.53
C ALA A 24 -43.02 3.00 28.81
N LYS A 25 -41.93 3.64 29.26
CA LYS A 25 -41.35 4.83 28.62
C LYS A 25 -40.78 4.46 27.25
N LEU A 26 -41.14 5.23 26.22
CA LEU A 26 -40.71 4.99 24.85
C LEU A 26 -39.44 5.82 24.60
N ILE A 27 -38.33 5.12 24.36
CA ILE A 27 -37.06 5.75 24.03
C ILE A 27 -37.01 5.92 22.51
N TRP A 28 -37.58 7.03 22.03
CA TRP A 28 -37.40 7.43 20.64
C TRP A 28 -35.98 7.95 20.49
N LYS A 29 -35.04 7.08 20.09
CA LYS A 29 -33.78 7.57 19.53
C LYS A 29 -34.16 8.31 18.26
N LYS A 30 -34.20 9.63 18.34
CA LYS A 30 -34.24 10.52 17.17
C LYS A 30 -33.02 10.11 16.35
N GLN A 31 -33.22 9.27 15.33
CA GLN A 31 -32.22 9.08 14.31
C GLN A 31 -32.13 10.43 13.63
N GLU A 32 -31.29 11.30 14.19
CA GLU A 32 -30.68 12.38 13.44
C GLU A 32 -29.85 11.66 12.38
N LYS A 33 -30.54 11.37 11.28
CA LYS A 33 -29.92 11.11 9.99
C LYS A 33 -28.87 12.19 9.86
N HIS A 34 -27.61 11.81 10.01
CA HIS A 34 -26.50 12.52 9.43
C HIS A 34 -26.68 12.46 7.91
N ASP A 35 -27.68 13.17 7.40
CA ASP A 35 -27.75 13.61 6.02
C ASP A 35 -26.72 14.75 5.88
N LYS A 36 -25.46 14.45 6.20
CA LYS A 36 -24.31 14.99 5.47
C LYS A 36 -24.06 14.07 4.28
N LEU A 37 -25.12 13.79 3.50
CA LEU A 37 -24.91 13.68 2.07
C LEU A 37 -24.52 15.10 1.66
N LYS A 38 -23.20 15.35 1.67
CA LYS A 38 -22.63 16.42 0.88
C LYS A 38 -23.26 16.27 -0.48
N THR A 39 -24.12 17.22 -0.83
CA THR A 39 -24.37 17.59 -2.20
C THR A 39 -23.01 17.58 -2.87
N ILE A 40 -22.76 16.55 -3.68
CA ILE A 40 -21.72 16.60 -4.69
C ILE A 40 -22.29 17.61 -5.68
N GLU A 41 -22.18 18.89 -5.31
CA GLU A 41 -22.16 19.95 -6.29
C GLU A 41 -21.12 19.51 -7.31
N ALA A 42 -21.59 19.39 -8.55
CA ALA A 42 -20.77 19.19 -9.72
C ALA A 42 -19.70 20.28 -9.74
N LEU A 43 -18.60 20.03 -9.03
CA LEU A 43 -17.37 20.76 -9.18
C LEU A 43 -17.00 20.58 -10.66
N PRO A 44 -16.88 21.66 -11.43
CA PRO A 44 -16.38 21.56 -12.79
C PRO A 44 -15.06 20.82 -12.69
N VAL A 45 -14.84 19.89 -13.63
CA VAL A 45 -13.61 19.13 -13.83
C VAL A 45 -12.50 20.14 -14.17
N LYS A 46 -12.10 20.90 -13.16
CA LYS A 46 -10.93 21.76 -13.17
C LYS A 46 -9.82 20.78 -12.91
N THR A 47 -9.36 20.19 -14.01
CA THR A 47 -8.04 19.57 -14.19
C THR A 47 -7.28 19.57 -12.87
N VAL A 48 -7.36 18.45 -12.15
CA VAL A 48 -6.43 18.14 -11.09
C VAL A 48 -5.09 18.05 -11.80
N ILE A 49 -4.44 19.20 -11.90
CA ILE A 49 -3.03 19.30 -12.24
C ILE A 49 -2.38 18.46 -11.16
N ILE A 50 -1.87 17.29 -11.57
CA ILE A 50 -1.01 16.42 -10.76
C ILE A 50 0.31 17.20 -10.56
N ARG A 51 0.23 18.30 -9.80
CA ARG A 51 1.35 19.06 -9.28
C ARG A 51 1.77 18.32 -8.02
N GLY A 52 2.78 17.48 -8.16
CA GLY A 52 3.36 16.80 -7.01
C GLY A 52 3.45 15.30 -7.13
N VAL A 53 3.60 14.74 -8.35
CA VAL A 53 4.49 13.58 -8.44
C VAL A 53 5.89 14.15 -8.17
N PRO A 54 6.55 13.81 -7.05
CA PRO A 54 7.92 14.21 -6.86
C PRO A 54 8.72 13.45 -7.94
N ILE A 55 9.11 14.17 -9.00
CA ILE A 55 9.96 13.65 -10.08
C ILE A 55 11.32 13.23 -9.50
N LEU A 56 11.73 13.88 -8.40
CA LEU A 56 13.02 13.66 -7.74
C LEU A 56 13.29 12.19 -7.33
N PRO A 57 12.43 11.47 -6.58
CA PRO A 57 12.64 10.06 -6.26
C PRO A 57 12.63 9.15 -7.48
N PHE A 58 11.83 9.45 -8.51
CA PHE A 58 11.86 8.68 -9.76
C PHE A 58 13.19 8.86 -10.50
N VAL A 59 13.67 10.10 -10.60
CA VAL A 59 14.97 10.41 -11.22
C VAL A 59 16.11 9.80 -10.42
N LEU A 60 16.07 9.86 -9.08
CA LEU A 60 17.04 9.18 -8.21
C LEU A 60 17.02 7.65 -8.38
N GLY A 61 15.84 7.05 -8.53
CA GLY A 61 15.69 5.62 -8.80
C GLY A 61 16.31 5.21 -10.14
N ILE A 62 16.06 5.98 -11.20
CA ILE A 62 16.65 5.75 -12.53
C ILE A 62 18.17 5.92 -12.50
N ILE A 63 18.68 6.97 -11.84
CA ILE A 63 20.12 7.21 -11.70
C ILE A 63 20.77 6.05 -10.92
N SER A 64 20.15 5.60 -9.83
CA SER A 64 20.63 4.45 -9.05
C SER A 64 20.71 3.18 -9.91
N MET A 65 19.67 2.91 -10.71
CA MET A 65 19.62 1.76 -11.60
C MET A 65 20.67 1.83 -12.72
N LEU A 66 20.91 3.01 -13.31
CA LEU A 66 21.95 3.23 -14.31
C LEU A 66 23.36 3.06 -13.72
N LEU A 67 23.62 3.62 -12.54
CA LEU A 67 24.89 3.44 -11.84
C LEU A 67 25.12 1.96 -11.53
N PHE A 68 24.10 1.25 -11.05
CA PHE A 68 24.19 -0.19 -10.79
C PHE A 68 24.56 -0.98 -12.06
N ALA A 69 23.90 -0.70 -13.20
CA ALA A 69 24.22 -1.35 -14.47
C ALA A 69 25.65 -1.05 -14.95
N LEU A 70 26.12 0.19 -14.79
CA LEU A 70 27.47 0.60 -15.19
C LEU A 70 28.57 -0.02 -14.32
N PHE A 71 28.34 -0.18 -13.01
CA PHE A 71 29.35 -0.74 -12.11
C PHE A 71 29.36 -2.27 -12.07
N ILE A 72 28.21 -2.93 -12.25
CA ILE A 72 28.12 -4.39 -12.15
C ILE A 72 28.24 -5.09 -13.50
N GLY A 73 27.81 -4.44 -14.60
CA GLY A 73 27.97 -4.97 -15.95
C GLY A 73 29.41 -5.44 -16.26
N PRO A 74 30.45 -4.63 -15.98
CA PRO A 74 31.83 -5.00 -16.24
C PRO A 74 32.30 -6.19 -15.39
N VAL A 75 31.90 -6.26 -14.12
CA VAL A 75 32.28 -7.33 -13.20
C VAL A 75 31.75 -8.68 -13.68
N ILE A 76 30.52 -8.72 -14.19
CA ILE A 76 29.94 -9.96 -14.76
C ILE A 76 30.67 -10.37 -16.04
N THR A 77 31.16 -9.42 -16.85
CA THR A 77 31.80 -9.74 -18.12
C THR A 77 33.22 -10.32 -18.00
N GLU A 78 33.95 -10.06 -16.92
CA GLU A 78 35.27 -10.67 -16.72
C GLU A 78 35.21 -12.04 -16.06
N GLU A 79 34.37 -12.22 -15.03
CA GLU A 79 34.22 -13.53 -14.38
C GLU A 79 33.59 -14.58 -15.32
N THR A 80 32.70 -14.16 -16.22
CA THR A 80 32.13 -15.08 -17.20
C THR A 80 33.16 -15.60 -18.20
N LYS A 81 34.26 -14.88 -18.48
CA LYS A 81 35.34 -15.38 -19.35
C LYS A 81 36.11 -16.53 -18.70
N GLN A 82 36.34 -16.46 -17.39
CA GLN A 82 37.03 -17.55 -16.67
C GLN A 82 36.17 -18.80 -16.51
N LEU A 83 34.84 -18.64 -16.42
CA LEU A 83 33.90 -19.77 -16.34
C LEU A 83 33.96 -20.70 -17.57
N TRP A 84 34.36 -20.20 -18.74
CA TRP A 84 34.54 -21.00 -19.97
C TRP A 84 35.88 -21.73 -20.04
N GLN A 85 36.85 -21.42 -19.17
CA GLN A 85 38.18 -22.06 -19.17
C GLN A 85 38.29 -23.26 -18.24
N GLY A 86 37.19 -23.68 -17.60
CA GLY A 86 37.14 -24.92 -16.81
C GLY A 86 37.85 -24.86 -15.46
N GLU A 87 38.27 -23.69 -15.00
CA GLU A 87 38.77 -23.52 -13.64
C GLU A 87 37.60 -23.41 -12.65
N PRO A 88 37.69 -24.05 -11.46
CA PRO A 88 36.68 -23.92 -10.43
C PRO A 88 36.70 -22.49 -9.92
N VAL A 89 35.73 -21.69 -10.37
CA VAL A 89 35.50 -20.34 -9.87
C VAL A 89 35.12 -20.49 -8.40
N ILE A 90 36.09 -20.28 -7.52
CA ILE A 90 35.85 -20.06 -6.10
C ILE A 90 35.00 -18.80 -6.09
N PHE A 91 33.67 -18.96 -5.99
CA PHE A 91 32.72 -17.86 -5.94
C PHE A 91 33.26 -16.85 -4.91
N ALA A 92 33.84 -15.75 -5.39
CA ALA A 92 34.35 -14.72 -4.53
C ALA A 92 33.13 -14.15 -3.80
N SER A 93 33.16 -14.26 -2.48
CA SER A 93 32.07 -14.07 -1.52
C SER A 93 31.43 -12.68 -1.51
N GLY A 94 31.85 -11.75 -2.38
CA GLY A 94 31.39 -10.36 -2.38
C GLY A 94 30.02 -10.12 -3.02
N GLY A 95 29.71 -10.77 -4.15
CA GLY A 95 28.51 -10.43 -4.94
C GLY A 95 27.18 -10.81 -4.27
N TRP A 96 27.18 -11.91 -3.52
CA TRP A 96 26.00 -12.49 -2.90
C TRP A 96 25.76 -11.81 -1.54
N PHE A 97 26.82 -11.36 -0.86
CA PHE A 97 26.71 -10.45 0.28
C PHE A 97 26.04 -9.13 -0.11
N LEU A 98 26.45 -8.49 -1.20
CA LEU A 98 25.81 -7.26 -1.69
C LEU A 98 24.34 -7.50 -2.02
N SER A 99 24.01 -8.60 -2.69
CA SER A 99 22.64 -8.95 -3.03
C SER A 99 21.76 -9.14 -1.77
N ILE A 100 22.27 -9.85 -0.76
CA ILE A 100 21.58 -10.05 0.53
C ILE A 100 21.40 -8.71 1.27
N LEU A 101 22.40 -7.83 1.22
CA LEU A 101 22.38 -6.52 1.89
C LEU A 101 21.35 -5.57 1.25
N PHE A 102 21.28 -5.54 -0.09
CA PHE A 102 20.24 -4.82 -0.83
C PHE A 102 18.84 -5.40 -0.58
N PHE A 103 18.72 -6.72 -0.49
CA PHE A 103 17.46 -7.38 -0.17
C PHE A 103 17.00 -7.03 1.26
N GLY A 104 17.91 -7.07 2.23
CA GLY A 104 17.65 -6.68 3.62
C GLY A 104 17.21 -5.22 3.78
N LEU A 105 17.88 -4.28 3.09
CA LEU A 105 17.50 -2.87 3.06
C LEU A 105 16.13 -2.63 2.42
N SER A 106 15.70 -3.50 1.50
CA SER A 106 14.40 -3.40 0.84
C SER A 106 13.24 -3.95 1.68
N ILE A 107 13.52 -4.84 2.65
CA ILE A 107 12.48 -5.45 3.49
C ILE A 107 11.90 -4.44 4.50
N ALA A 108 12.73 -3.59 5.10
CA ALA A 108 12.28 -2.67 6.15
C ALA A 108 11.23 -1.63 5.66
N PRO A 109 11.38 -0.97 4.50
CA PRO A 109 10.35 -0.10 3.94
C PRO A 109 9.06 -0.84 3.59
N VAL A 110 9.15 -2.08 3.12
CA VAL A 110 8.01 -2.91 2.72
C VAL A 110 7.19 -3.31 3.95
N THR A 111 7.84 -3.76 5.03
CA THR A 111 7.15 -4.15 6.27
C THR A 111 6.52 -2.96 6.98
N TYR A 112 7.15 -1.79 6.94
CA TYR A 112 6.54 -0.54 7.40
C TYR A 112 5.33 -0.13 6.55
N GLY A 113 5.43 -0.19 5.22
CA GLY A 113 4.31 0.13 4.32
C GLY A 113 3.12 -0.83 4.47
N LEU A 114 3.36 -2.13 4.66
CA LEU A 114 2.33 -3.15 4.88
C LEU A 114 1.59 -2.99 6.21
N SER A 115 2.28 -2.55 7.26
CA SER A 115 1.65 -2.29 8.55
C SER A 115 0.67 -1.12 8.46
N ASP A 116 1.00 -0.10 7.67
CA ASP A 116 0.13 1.05 7.43
C ASP A 116 -1.10 0.68 6.56
N LEU A 117 -0.91 -0.18 5.55
CA LEU A 117 -2.01 -0.74 4.74
C LEU A 117 -3.03 -1.53 5.58
N ARG A 118 -2.57 -2.25 6.62
CA ARG A 118 -3.48 -2.99 7.53
C ARG A 118 -4.36 -2.04 8.35
N ASN A 119 -3.84 -0.85 8.71
CA ASN A 119 -4.62 0.21 9.35
C ASN A 119 -5.59 0.93 8.39
N ILE A 120 -5.31 0.97 7.08
CA ILE A 120 -6.29 1.46 6.08
C ILE A 120 -7.52 0.55 6.06
N ARG A 121 -7.31 -0.77 6.14
CA ARG A 121 -8.40 -1.75 6.09
C ARG A 121 -9.35 -1.69 7.29
N SER A 122 -8.89 -1.20 8.44
CA SER A 122 -9.71 -1.10 9.66
C SER A 122 -10.61 0.14 9.72
N GLY A 123 -10.65 0.95 8.65
CA GLY A 123 -11.56 2.11 8.55
C GLY A 123 -11.17 3.31 9.41
N MET A 124 -10.03 3.26 10.10
CA MET A 124 -9.46 4.38 10.88
C MET A 124 -8.50 5.23 10.04
N TYR A 125 -8.94 5.70 8.88
CA TYR A 125 -8.08 6.52 8.02
C TYR A 125 -8.62 7.94 7.88
N GLU A 126 -8.03 8.86 8.66
CA GLU A 126 -7.96 10.25 8.26
C GLU A 126 -7.11 10.34 6.98
N SER A 127 -7.65 11.04 5.99
CA SER A 127 -7.25 11.12 4.56
C SER A 127 -5.79 11.47 4.18
N LYS A 128 -4.80 11.39 5.07
CA LYS A 128 -3.39 11.63 4.73
C LYS A 128 -2.65 10.32 4.54
N VAL A 129 -2.74 9.78 3.32
CA VAL A 129 -1.80 8.75 2.87
C VAL A 129 -0.39 9.30 3.04
N LYS A 130 0.39 8.71 3.95
CA LYS A 130 1.79 9.10 4.14
C LYS A 130 2.59 8.61 2.95
N TRP A 131 3.27 9.53 2.27
CA TRP A 131 4.15 9.24 1.12
C TRP A 131 5.18 8.13 1.39
N THR A 132 5.55 7.93 2.65
CA THR A 132 6.42 6.84 3.12
C THR A 132 5.89 5.46 2.75
N SER A 133 4.57 5.27 2.78
CA SER A 133 3.95 3.97 2.51
C SER A 133 3.94 3.65 1.01
N ILE A 134 3.75 4.67 0.17
CA ILE A 134 3.88 4.53 -1.29
C ILE A 134 5.34 4.23 -1.67
N ALA A 135 6.30 4.97 -1.10
CA ALA A 135 7.72 4.75 -1.35
C ALA A 135 8.18 3.33 -0.97
N GLY A 136 7.68 2.80 0.16
CA GLY A 136 7.98 1.43 0.58
C GLY A 136 7.47 0.36 -0.39
N ILE A 137 6.26 0.53 -0.94
CA ILE A 137 5.68 -0.40 -1.92
C ILE A 137 6.47 -0.37 -3.23
N VAL A 138 6.82 0.83 -3.72
CA VAL A 138 7.58 0.99 -4.97
C VAL A 138 8.98 0.39 -4.85
N MET A 139 9.70 0.67 -3.75
CA MET A 139 11.01 0.07 -3.49
C MET A 139 10.94 -1.45 -3.39
N GLY A 140 9.90 -1.99 -2.74
CA GLY A 140 9.68 -3.44 -2.66
C GLY A 140 9.47 -4.08 -4.03
N ALA A 141 8.67 -3.45 -4.88
CA ALA A 141 8.42 -3.95 -6.24
C ALA A 141 9.71 -3.96 -7.09
N VAL A 142 10.51 -2.89 -7.03
CA VAL A 142 11.80 -2.80 -7.75
C VAL A 142 12.78 -3.86 -7.24
N GLY A 143 12.88 -4.05 -5.93
CA GLY A 143 13.74 -5.08 -5.33
C GLY A 143 13.35 -6.50 -5.75
N LEU A 144 12.05 -6.82 -5.72
CA LEU A 144 11.52 -8.10 -6.20
C LEU A 144 11.81 -8.34 -7.68
N PHE A 145 11.65 -7.31 -8.51
CA PHE A 145 11.93 -7.40 -9.94
C PHE A 145 13.42 -7.63 -10.22
N GLY A 146 14.30 -6.89 -9.53
CA GLY A 146 15.75 -7.06 -9.65
C GLY A 146 16.22 -8.44 -9.21
N PHE A 147 15.66 -8.96 -8.10
CA PHE A 147 15.95 -10.31 -7.63
C PHE A 147 15.44 -11.39 -8.59
N GLY A 148 14.21 -11.25 -9.08
CA GLY A 148 13.66 -12.16 -10.09
C GLY A 148 14.50 -12.17 -11.37
N PHE A 149 14.96 -11.00 -11.82
CA PHE A 149 15.85 -10.90 -12.98
C PHE A 149 17.18 -11.62 -12.73
N LEU A 150 17.80 -11.45 -11.56
CA LEU A 150 19.03 -12.17 -11.18
C LEU A 150 18.88 -13.69 -11.23
N LEU A 151 17.73 -14.22 -10.79
CA LEU A 151 17.44 -15.65 -10.84
C LEU A 151 17.20 -16.16 -12.26
N ILE A 152 16.58 -15.36 -13.13
CA ILE A 152 16.24 -15.76 -14.51
C ILE A 152 17.42 -15.52 -15.46
N TYR A 153 18.29 -14.56 -15.18
CA TYR A 153 19.45 -14.19 -16.00
C TYR A 153 20.31 -15.37 -16.47
N PRO A 154 20.70 -16.35 -15.63
CA PRO A 154 21.48 -17.50 -16.10
C PRO A 154 20.73 -18.45 -17.05
N TYR A 155 19.40 -18.37 -17.12
CA TYR A 155 18.55 -19.22 -17.96
C TYR A 155 18.11 -18.54 -19.26
N LEU A 156 18.42 -17.26 -19.47
CA LEU A 156 18.11 -16.57 -20.72
C LEU A 156 19.00 -17.11 -21.85
N PRO A 157 18.42 -17.55 -22.98
CA PRO A 157 19.19 -17.96 -24.15
C PRO A 157 20.00 -16.76 -24.67
N ARG A 158 21.31 -16.96 -24.81
CA ARG A 158 22.24 -15.96 -25.37
C ARG A 158 22.24 -15.99 -26.90
#